data_AF-A0A8T4P585-F1
#
_entry.id   AF-A0A8T4P585-F1
#
_cell.length_a   1.000
_cell.length_b   1.000
_cell.length_c   1.000
_cell.angle_alpha   90.00
_cell.angle_beta   90.00
_cell.angle_gamma   90.00
#
_symmetry.space_group_name_H-M   'P 1'
#
loop_
_entity.id
_entity.type
_entity.pdbx_description
1 polymer ?
#
loop_
_entity_poly.entity_id
_entity_poly.type
_entity_poly.pdbx_seq_one_letter_code
_entity_poly.pdbx_strand_id
1 'polypeptide(L)'
;MPVIKIKKTILSLLFIILILAIGCSKQIEKPAGGETAKENFTGQIANPASAYCKEQGYNLEMRTNADGSQTGYCIFDNGTECEEWAFFRGKCPEEKEETAAETPEIVKNYP
;
A
#
# COMPACT_ATOMS: atom_id res chain seq x y z
N MET A 1 62.78 -24.17 -23.26
CA MET A 1 62.22 -22.99 -22.54
C MET A 1 61.05 -22.26 -23.24
N PRO A 2 60.77 -22.36 -24.56
CA PRO A 2 59.63 -21.63 -25.16
C PRO A 2 58.28 -22.27 -24.83
N VAL A 3 58.21 -23.60 -24.75
CA VAL A 3 56.96 -24.35 -24.48
C VAL A 3 56.36 -24.04 -23.10
N ILE A 4 57.20 -23.80 -22.08
CA ILE A 4 56.72 -23.46 -20.73
C ILE A 4 56.22 -22.01 -20.68
N LYS A 5 56.85 -21.09 -21.43
CA LYS A 5 56.35 -19.72 -21.59
C LYS A 5 55.02 -19.71 -22.34
N ILE A 6 54.91 -20.46 -23.44
CA ILE A 6 53.68 -20.61 -24.24
C ILE A 6 52.54 -21.18 -23.41
N LYS A 7 52.77 -22.23 -22.60
CA LYS A 7 51.75 -22.78 -21.70
C LYS A 7 51.28 -21.76 -20.65
N LYS A 8 52.18 -20.92 -20.14
CA LYS A 8 51.85 -19.84 -19.17
C LYS A 8 51.11 -18.68 -19.82
N THR A 9 51.45 -18.29 -21.05
CA THR A 9 50.68 -17.28 -21.80
C THR A 9 49.30 -17.80 -22.18
N ILE A 10 49.19 -19.07 -22.60
CA ILE A 10 47.90 -19.70 -22.90
C ILE A 10 47.04 -19.81 -21.63
N LEU A 11 47.61 -20.23 -20.50
CA LEU A 11 46.88 -20.33 -19.23
C LEU A 11 46.40 -18.95 -18.74
N SER A 12 47.22 -17.90 -18.89
CA SER A 12 46.86 -16.53 -18.53
C SER A 12 45.75 -15.96 -19.44
N LEU A 13 45.84 -16.19 -20.76
CA LEU A 13 44.81 -15.78 -21.73
C LEU A 13 43.47 -16.51 -21.49
N LEU A 14 43.50 -17.81 -21.19
CA LEU A 14 42.30 -18.57 -20.86
C LEU A 14 41.63 -18.05 -19.57
N PHE A 15 42.43 -17.65 -18.57
CA PHE A 15 41.91 -17.10 -17.32
C PHE A 15 41.30 -15.70 -17.50
N ILE A 16 41.92 -14.85 -18.34
CA ILE A 16 41.39 -13.52 -18.68
C ILE A 16 40.09 -13.62 -19.48
N ILE A 17 40.00 -14.54 -20.45
CA ILE A 17 38.77 -14.80 -21.21
C ILE A 17 37.66 -15.33 -20.29
N LEU A 18 38.00 -16.17 -19.31
CA LEU A 18 37.04 -16.67 -18.31
C LEU A 18 36.49 -15.53 -17.41
N ILE A 19 37.31 -14.53 -17.07
CA ILE A 19 36.89 -13.36 -16.29
C ILE A 19 35.99 -12.42 -17.13
N LEU A 20 36.28 -12.23 -18.42
CA LEU A 20 35.48 -11.42 -19.34
C LEU A 20 34.08 -12.00 -19.62
N ALA A 21 33.89 -13.31 -19.46
CA ALA A 21 32.60 -13.99 -19.66
C ALA A 21 31.60 -13.82 -18.48
N ILE A 22 32.03 -13.27 -17.34
CA ILE A 22 31.17 -13.06 -16.15
C ILE A 22 30.50 -11.66 -16.17
N GLY A 23 30.88 -10.79 -17.11
CA GLY A 23 30.36 -9.42 -17.28
C GLY A 23 29.05 -9.31 -18.05
N CYS A 24 28.00 -10.03 -17.67
CA CYS A 24 26.63 -9.73 -18.08
C CYS A 24 25.71 -9.92 -16.88
N SER A 25 25.65 -8.92 -16.00
CA SER A 25 24.52 -8.79 -15.07
C SER A 25 23.28 -8.39 -15.89
N LYS A 26 22.64 -9.37 -16.53
CA LYS A 26 21.23 -9.24 -16.88
C LYS A 26 20.49 -9.06 -15.55
N GLN A 27 20.08 -7.83 -15.26
CA GLN A 27 19.13 -7.52 -14.21
C GLN A 27 17.79 -8.17 -14.60
N ILE A 28 17.60 -9.43 -14.21
CA ILE A 28 16.29 -10.07 -14.16
C ILE A 28 15.82 -9.87 -12.72
N GLU A 29 15.27 -8.69 -12.41
CA GLU A 29 14.57 -8.51 -11.14
C GLU A 29 13.15 -9.05 -11.29
N LYS A 30 12.95 -10.23 -10.72
CA LYS A 30 11.68 -10.88 -10.50
C LYS A 30 10.84 -10.02 -9.54
N PRO A 31 9.55 -9.75 -9.83
CA PRO A 31 8.65 -9.12 -8.87
C PRO A 31 8.21 -10.18 -7.86
N ALA A 32 8.43 -9.93 -6.58
CA ALA A 32 7.61 -10.41 -5.46
C ALA A 32 8.24 -9.97 -4.12
N GLY A 33 7.59 -9.00 -3.48
CA GLY A 33 7.40 -8.91 -2.02
C GLY A 33 8.62 -8.90 -1.09
N GLY A 34 8.77 -7.80 -0.34
CA GLY A 34 9.49 -7.82 0.94
C GLY A 34 10.43 -6.63 1.17
N GLU A 35 9.83 -5.50 1.58
CA GLU A 35 10.36 -4.51 2.53
C GLU A 35 11.87 -4.20 2.53
N THR A 36 12.25 -3.16 1.79
CA THR A 36 13.26 -2.20 2.26
C THR A 36 12.74 -0.79 2.02
N ALA A 37 12.21 -0.17 3.08
CA ALA A 37 11.79 1.22 3.08
C ALA A 37 13.04 2.11 3.00
N LYS A 38 13.43 2.45 1.77
CA LYS A 38 14.20 3.66 1.49
C LYS A 38 13.26 4.83 1.74
N GLU A 39 13.22 5.34 2.97
CA GLU A 39 12.46 6.56 3.29
C GLU A 39 13.02 7.74 2.50
N ASN A 40 12.42 7.99 1.33
CA ASN A 40 12.23 9.36 0.90
C ASN A 40 11.16 9.92 1.82
N PHE A 41 11.58 10.56 2.92
CA PHE A 41 10.69 11.41 3.70
C PHE A 41 10.37 12.65 2.87
N THR A 42 9.56 12.48 1.82
CA THR A 42 8.69 13.55 1.37
C THR A 42 7.70 13.71 2.50
N GLY A 43 8.01 14.59 3.45
CA GLY A 43 7.25 14.81 4.68
C GLY A 43 5.83 15.30 4.38
N GLN A 44 4.99 14.41 3.89
CA GLN A 44 3.56 14.58 3.80
C GLN A 44 3.03 14.17 5.17
N ILE A 45 2.82 15.17 6.01
CA ILE A 45 2.05 15.00 7.24
C ILE A 45 0.69 14.46 6.81
N ALA A 46 0.32 13.28 7.32
CA ALA A 46 -0.98 12.71 7.05
C ALA A 46 -2.08 13.68 7.51
N ASN A 47 -3.13 13.82 6.71
CA ASN A 47 -4.31 14.57 7.12
C ASN A 47 -4.94 13.84 8.32
N PRO A 48 -5.08 14.51 9.49
CA PRO A 48 -5.58 13.85 10.70
C PRO A 48 -7.03 13.39 10.58
N ALA A 49 -7.87 14.09 9.79
CA ALA A 49 -9.23 13.65 9.53
C ALA A 49 -9.26 12.38 8.67
N SER A 50 -8.44 12.33 7.62
CA SER A 50 -8.24 11.13 6.81
C SER A 50 -7.73 9.93 7.62
N ALA A 51 -6.78 10.18 8.54
CA ALA A 51 -6.24 9.14 9.42
C ALA A 51 -7.33 8.62 10.36
N TYR A 52 -8.04 9.52 11.04
CA TYR A 52 -9.14 9.18 11.93
C TYR A 52 -10.22 8.34 11.24
N CYS A 53 -10.63 8.73 10.03
CA CYS A 53 -11.58 7.98 9.19
C CYS A 53 -11.21 6.48 9.08
N LYS A 54 -9.95 6.22 8.71
CA LYS A 54 -9.41 4.88 8.52
C LYS A 54 -9.18 4.15 9.84
N GLU A 55 -8.79 4.87 10.89
CA GLU A 55 -8.62 4.32 12.25
C GLU A 55 -9.95 3.85 12.85
N GLN A 56 -11.08 4.48 12.46
CA GLN A 56 -12.41 4.00 12.84
C GLN A 56 -12.89 2.79 12.00
N GLY A 57 -12.10 2.36 11.00
CA GLY A 57 -12.40 1.21 10.15
C GLY A 57 -13.17 1.53 8.86
N TYR A 58 -13.47 2.80 8.61
CA TYR A 58 -14.23 3.21 7.42
C TYR A 58 -13.35 3.43 6.20
N ASN A 59 -13.98 3.38 5.02
CA ASN A 59 -13.30 3.66 3.76
C ASN A 59 -13.19 5.19 3.54
N LEU A 60 -12.00 5.66 3.16
CA LEU A 60 -11.77 7.06 2.79
C LEU A 60 -11.76 7.21 1.27
N GLU A 61 -12.66 8.04 0.74
CA GLU A 61 -12.72 8.40 -0.67
C GLU A 61 -12.31 9.86 -0.88
N MET A 62 -11.30 10.09 -1.72
CA MET A 62 -10.92 11.44 -2.14
C MET A 62 -11.65 11.82 -3.42
N ARG A 63 -12.40 12.92 -3.38
CA ARG A 63 -13.13 13.47 -4.52
C ARG A 63 -12.47 14.77 -4.97
N THR A 64 -12.28 14.91 -6.28
CA THR A 64 -11.76 16.14 -6.89
C THR A 64 -12.91 17.02 -7.34
N ASN A 65 -12.96 18.25 -6.83
CA ASN A 65 -13.94 19.26 -7.22
C ASN A 65 -13.59 19.88 -8.58
N ALA A 66 -14.53 20.61 -9.18
CA ALA A 66 -14.34 21.24 -10.48
C ALA A 66 -13.20 22.28 -10.50
N ASP A 67 -12.86 22.86 -9.35
CA ASP A 67 -11.75 23.79 -9.16
C ASP A 67 -10.39 23.11 -8.90
N GLY A 68 -10.36 21.77 -8.90
CA GLY A 68 -9.18 20.96 -8.63
C GLY A 68 -8.87 20.75 -7.14
N SER A 69 -9.67 21.31 -6.23
CA SER A 69 -9.54 21.00 -4.80
C SER A 69 -9.97 19.56 -4.52
N GLN A 70 -9.41 18.96 -3.47
CA GLN A 70 -9.77 17.61 -3.03
C GLN A 70 -10.57 17.66 -1.73
N THR A 71 -11.60 16.82 -1.63
CA THR A 71 -12.41 16.64 -0.43
C THR A 71 -12.48 15.16 -0.08
N GLY A 72 -12.15 14.83 1.17
CA GLY A 72 -12.24 13.45 1.67
C GLY A 72 -13.63 13.15 2.25
N TYR A 73 -14.15 11.97 1.94
CA TYR A 73 -15.38 11.43 2.52
C TYR A 73 -15.11 10.08 3.17
N CYS A 74 -15.59 9.91 4.40
CA CYS A 74 -15.69 8.63 5.08
C CYS A 74 -16.97 7.92 4.66
N ILE A 75 -16.83 6.72 4.12
CA ILE A 75 -17.93 5.84 3.74
C ILE A 75 -18.11 4.81 4.85
N PHE A 76 -19.24 4.88 5.55
CA PHE A 76 -19.60 4.00 6.65
C PHE A 76 -20.10 2.64 6.13
N ASP A 77 -20.19 1.63 7.01
CA ASP A 77 -20.53 0.26 6.63
C ASP A 77 -21.97 0.13 6.12
N ASN A 78 -22.86 1.02 6.58
CA ASN A 78 -24.23 1.13 6.08
C ASN A 78 -24.34 1.85 4.72
N GLY A 79 -23.20 2.26 4.14
CA GLY A 79 -23.12 2.98 2.87
C GLY A 79 -23.43 4.48 2.95
N THR A 80 -23.75 5.01 4.12
CA THR A 80 -23.84 6.47 4.32
C THR A 80 -22.45 7.09 4.36
N GLU A 81 -22.37 8.37 4.01
CA GLU A 81 -21.10 9.07 3.91
C GLU A 81 -21.07 10.34 4.74
N CYS A 82 -19.89 10.69 5.24
CA CYS A 82 -19.65 12.01 5.80
C CYS A 82 -18.29 12.58 5.37
N GLU A 83 -18.24 13.89 5.13
CA GLU A 83 -16.99 14.62 4.91
C GLU A 83 -16.03 14.41 6.10
N GLU A 84 -14.76 14.10 5.81
CA GLU A 84 -13.80 13.61 6.80
C GLU A 84 -13.59 14.57 7.97
N TRP A 85 -13.58 15.89 7.75
CA TRP A 85 -13.43 16.87 8.82
C TRP A 85 -14.70 17.06 9.64
N ALA A 86 -15.87 16.93 9.03
CA ALA A 86 -17.14 16.87 9.75
C ALA A 86 -17.20 15.64 10.65
N PHE A 87 -16.76 14.47 10.16
CA PHE A 87 -16.70 13.25 10.94
C PHE A 87 -15.69 13.37 12.09
N PHE A 88 -14.47 13.83 11.82
CA PHE A 88 -13.42 14.08 12.83
C PHE A 88 -13.87 15.01 13.97
N ARG A 89 -14.76 15.97 13.68
CA ARG A 89 -15.33 16.91 14.68
C ARG A 89 -16.65 16.44 15.29
N GLY A 90 -17.10 15.22 14.98
CA GLY A 90 -18.35 14.66 15.50
C GLY A 90 -19.61 15.37 15.00
N LYS A 91 -19.58 16.05 13.86
CA LYS A 91 -20.75 16.73 13.28
C LYS A 91 -21.72 15.76 12.57
N CYS A 92 -21.27 14.54 12.34
CA CYS A 92 -22.00 13.46 11.67
C CYS A 92 -21.50 12.12 12.24
N PRO A 93 -21.98 11.69 13.42
CA PRO A 93 -21.67 10.36 13.89
C PRO A 93 -22.18 9.33 12.88
N GLU A 94 -21.47 8.20 12.73
CA GLU A 94 -22.10 7.02 12.15
C GLU A 94 -23.34 6.74 13.02
N GLU A 95 -24.52 6.80 12.41
CA GLU A 95 -25.72 6.26 13.04
C GLU A 95 -25.52 4.75 13.08
N LYS A 96 -24.90 4.29 14.17
CA LYS A 96 -24.83 2.87 14.50
C LYS A 96 -26.27 2.44 14.72
N GLU A 97 -26.88 1.88 13.68
CA GLU A 97 -28.12 1.15 13.82
C GLU A 97 -27.87 0.03 14.83
N GLU A 98 -28.34 0.26 16.05
CA GLU A 98 -28.54 -0.78 17.04
C GLU A 98 -29.64 -1.70 16.49
N THR A 99 -29.23 -2.69 15.69
CA THR A 99 -29.91 -3.96 15.45
C THR A 99 -31.45 -3.90 15.43
N ALA A 100 -32.04 -3.51 14.30
CA ALA A 100 -33.47 -3.71 14.03
C ALA A 100 -33.75 -4.85 13.03
N ALA A 101 -32.74 -5.66 12.68
CA ALA A 101 -32.91 -6.74 11.72
C ALA A 101 -32.12 -8.01 12.10
N GLU A 102 -32.45 -8.63 13.24
CA GLU A 102 -32.24 -10.07 13.45
C GLU A 102 -32.97 -10.60 14.71
N THR A 103 -34.24 -11.00 14.57
CA THR A 103 -34.69 -12.36 14.96
C THR A 103 -36.09 -12.66 14.42
N PRO A 104 -36.29 -13.78 13.69
CA PRO A 104 -37.60 -14.25 13.25
C PRO A 104 -38.30 -15.02 14.37
N GLU A 105 -39.58 -14.70 14.56
CA GLU A 105 -40.59 -15.42 15.36
C GLU A 105 -40.30 -15.61 16.87
N ILE A 106 -41.41 -15.71 17.61
CA ILE A 106 -41.58 -16.17 18.99
C ILE A 106 -42.24 -15.12 19.92
N VAL A 107 -43.57 -15.09 19.80
CA VAL A 107 -44.57 -15.21 20.89
C VAL A 107 -44.90 -13.93 21.69
N LYS A 108 -46.02 -13.25 21.46
CA LYS A 108 -47.46 -13.60 21.68
C LYS A 108 -47.99 -12.90 22.94
N ASN A 109 -49.03 -12.11 22.72
CA ASN A 109 -49.96 -11.54 23.71
C ASN A 109 -49.40 -10.50 24.69
N TYR A 110 -49.82 -9.25 24.47
CA TYR A 110 -50.12 -8.32 25.55
C TYR A 110 -51.58 -7.83 25.37
N PRO A 111 -52.33 -7.65 26.48
CA PRO A 111 -53.78 -7.85 26.58
C PRO A 111 -54.67 -6.76 25.98
#